data_AF-A0A1V4B3Y0-F1
#
_entry.id   AF-A0A1V4B3Y0-F1
#
_cell.length_a   1.000
_cell.length_b   1.000
_cell.length_c   1.000
_cell.angle_alpha   90.00
_cell.angle_beta   90.00
_cell.angle_gamma   90.00
#
_symmetry.space_group_name_H-M   'P 1'
#
loop_
_entity.id
_entity.type
_entity.pdbx_description
1 polymer ?
#
loop_
_entity_poly.entity_id
_entity_poly.type
_entity_poly.pdbx_seq_one_letter_code
_entity_poly.pdbx_strand_id
1 'polypeptide(L)'
;MKTIIVMICGVIFLSGCSFGGFQPPKMYYIWLPGKGFYTATGERKFDDIYSLRSRHMRACDIDPVVGESIVAEANLCLEQKGWYLEGGPVCENELMWDQEVCIAWRKKHSRPDAKPWGTK
;
A
#
# COMPACT_ATOMS: atom_id res chain seq x y z
N MET A 1 5.51 -18.61 -49.96
CA MET A 1 5.00 -19.11 -48.65
C MET A 1 5.91 -18.76 -47.49
N LYS A 2 7.23 -19.08 -47.52
CA LYS A 2 8.17 -18.72 -46.43
C LYS A 2 8.19 -17.22 -46.09
N THR A 3 8.20 -16.35 -47.10
CA THR A 3 8.20 -14.88 -46.92
C THR A 3 6.93 -14.34 -46.28
N ILE A 4 5.79 -14.98 -46.54
CA ILE A 4 4.49 -14.58 -45.99
C ILE A 4 4.40 -14.95 -44.50
N ILE A 5 4.91 -16.12 -44.11
CA ILE A 5 4.97 -16.56 -42.70
C ILE A 5 5.87 -15.61 -41.87
N VAL A 6 7.02 -15.19 -42.41
CA VAL A 6 7.91 -14.24 -41.74
C VAL A 6 7.25 -12.88 -41.54
N MET A 7 6.49 -12.39 -42.52
CA MET A 7 5.74 -11.14 -42.37
C MET A 7 4.63 -11.24 -41.34
N ILE A 8 3.86 -12.35 -41.33
CA ILE A 8 2.77 -12.56 -40.35
C ILE A 8 3.32 -12.63 -38.91
N CYS A 9 4.44 -13.32 -38.69
CA CYS A 9 5.09 -13.35 -37.37
C CYS A 9 5.54 -11.95 -36.93
N GLY A 10 6.09 -11.13 -37.84
CA GLY A 10 6.49 -9.76 -37.55
C GLY A 10 5.33 -8.87 -37.09
N VAL A 11 4.15 -9.00 -37.71
CA VAL A 11 2.98 -8.19 -37.36
C VAL A 11 2.41 -8.57 -35.98
N ILE A 12 2.44 -9.86 -35.60
CA ILE A 12 1.99 -10.34 -34.28
C ILE A 12 2.90 -9.84 -33.16
N PHE A 13 4.22 -9.80 -33.38
CA PHE A 13 5.16 -9.25 -32.41
C PHE A 13 5.03 -7.74 -32.23
N LEU A 14 4.70 -7.01 -33.30
CA LEU A 14 4.54 -5.55 -33.25
C LEU A 14 3.20 -5.13 -32.61
N SER A 15 2.13 -5.91 -32.77
CA SER A 15 0.82 -5.63 -32.16
C SER A 15 0.73 -6.03 -30.69
N GLY A 16 1.57 -6.97 -30.22
CA GLY A 16 1.63 -7.41 -28.82
C GLY A 16 2.11 -6.34 -27.83
N CYS A 17 2.86 -5.34 -28.29
CA CYS A 17 3.41 -4.27 -27.44
C CYS A 17 2.49 -3.03 -27.32
N SER A 18 1.41 -2.96 -28.12
CA SER A 18 0.52 -1.78 -28.18
C SER A 18 -0.76 -1.90 -27.37
N PHE A 19 -1.06 -3.06 -26.79
CA PHE A 19 -2.11 -3.20 -25.78
C PHE A 19 -1.51 -2.80 -24.45
N GLY A 20 -1.79 -1.56 -24.01
CA GLY A 20 -1.25 -0.94 -22.79
C GLY A 20 -1.29 -1.91 -21.60
N GLY A 21 -0.18 -2.62 -21.41
CA GLY A 21 -0.08 -3.86 -20.67
C GLY A 21 -0.64 -3.77 -19.25
N PHE A 22 -0.89 -4.94 -18.65
CA PHE A 22 -1.39 -5.11 -17.28
C PHE A 22 -1.11 -3.89 -16.38
N GLN A 23 -2.14 -3.08 -16.14
CA GLN A 23 -2.04 -1.99 -15.18
C GLN A 23 -2.27 -2.59 -13.80
N PRO A 24 -1.30 -2.49 -12.89
CA PRO A 24 -1.50 -2.95 -11.53
C PRO A 24 -2.66 -2.16 -10.89
N PRO A 25 -3.39 -2.76 -9.94
CA PRO A 25 -4.40 -2.04 -9.18
C PRO A 25 -3.79 -0.79 -8.56
N LYS A 26 -4.60 0.28 -8.47
CA LYS A 26 -4.18 1.51 -7.82
C LYS A 26 -3.89 1.21 -6.35
N MET A 27 -2.67 1.52 -5.90
CA MET A 27 -2.35 1.46 -4.48
C MET A 27 -3.07 2.59 -3.74
N TYR A 28 -3.79 2.26 -2.68
CA TYR A 28 -4.45 3.24 -1.82
C TYR A 28 -3.56 3.65 -0.66
N TYR A 29 -2.66 2.77 -0.22
CA TYR A 29 -1.77 3.00 0.92
C TYR A 29 -0.30 3.11 0.55
N ILE A 30 0.28 4.25 0.91
CA ILE A 30 1.73 4.47 0.91
C ILE A 30 2.19 4.44 2.37
N TRP A 31 2.87 3.34 2.73
CA TRP A 31 3.43 3.12 4.06
C TRP A 31 4.82 3.73 4.18
N LEU A 32 4.98 4.59 5.16
CA LEU A 32 6.24 5.26 5.49
C LEU A 32 6.77 4.76 6.84
N PRO A 33 8.09 4.56 6.98
CA PRO A 33 8.68 4.15 8.24
C PRO A 33 8.70 5.32 9.24
N GLY A 34 8.24 5.07 10.47
CA GLY A 34 8.29 6.00 11.60
C GLY A 34 9.68 6.52 11.95
N LYS A 35 9.74 7.55 12.80
CA LYS A 35 11.02 8.10 13.31
C LYS A 35 11.91 7.04 14.00
N GLY A 36 11.30 6.04 14.63
CA GLY A 36 12.03 4.95 15.30
C GLY A 36 12.83 4.03 14.36
N PHE A 37 12.63 4.12 13.05
CA PHE A 37 13.38 3.36 12.05
C PHE A 37 14.68 4.05 11.60
N TYR A 38 14.97 5.24 12.13
CA TYR A 38 16.16 6.01 11.81
C TYR A 38 17.09 6.07 13.02
N THR A 39 18.41 6.03 12.79
CA THR A 39 19.39 6.28 13.86
C THR A 39 19.35 7.74 14.29
N ALA A 40 20.03 8.08 15.40
CA ALA A 40 20.20 9.47 15.83
C ALA A 40 20.89 10.35 14.76
N THR A 41 21.68 9.75 13.86
CA THR A 41 22.33 10.41 12.72
C THR A 41 21.45 10.46 11.46
N GLY A 42 20.23 9.90 11.50
CA GLY A 42 19.31 9.84 10.36
C GLY A 42 19.68 8.79 9.31
N GLU A 43 20.67 7.94 9.58
CA GLU A 43 21.10 6.89 8.66
C GLU A 43 20.07 5.75 8.66
N ARG A 44 19.64 5.39 7.44
CA ARG A 44 18.77 4.24 7.19
C ARG A 44 19.64 3.00 7.03
N LYS A 45 19.34 1.93 7.78
CA LYS A 45 19.74 0.57 7.37
C LYS A 45 18.82 0.13 6.23
N PHE A 46 19.05 0.65 5.03
CA PHE A 46 18.13 0.51 3.90
C PHE A 46 17.75 -0.95 3.56
N ASP A 47 18.72 -1.87 3.58
CA ASP A 47 18.47 -3.30 3.33
C ASP A 47 17.61 -3.96 4.42
N ASP A 48 17.65 -3.41 5.65
CA ASP A 48 16.85 -3.88 6.77
C ASP A 48 15.41 -3.39 6.67
N ILE A 49 15.15 -2.17 6.18
CA ILE A 49 13.79 -1.57 6.17
C ILE A 49 12.83 -2.35 5.27
N TYR A 50 13.24 -2.76 4.06
CA TYR A 50 12.37 -3.54 3.16
C TYR A 50 12.09 -4.94 3.70
N SER A 51 13.12 -5.58 4.26
CA SER A 51 13.03 -6.89 4.89
C SER A 51 12.15 -6.83 6.15
N LEU A 52 12.30 -5.78 6.94
CA LEU A 52 11.52 -5.51 8.14
C LEU A 52 10.07 -5.19 7.81
N ARG A 53 9.81 -4.36 6.80
CA ARG A 53 8.46 -4.11 6.27
C ARG A 53 7.79 -5.41 5.89
N SER A 54 8.47 -6.23 5.11
CA SER A 54 7.93 -7.51 4.63
C SER A 54 7.60 -8.46 5.79
N ARG A 55 8.46 -8.52 6.82
CA ARG A 55 8.19 -9.29 8.04
C ARG A 55 7.00 -8.74 8.83
N HIS A 56 6.93 -7.42 9.02
CA HIS A 56 5.85 -6.77 9.75
C HIS A 56 4.51 -6.93 9.05
N MET A 57 4.48 -6.81 7.72
CA MET A 57 3.29 -7.03 6.90
C MET A 57 2.77 -8.47 7.05
N ARG A 58 3.64 -9.47 6.88
CA ARG A 58 3.25 -10.88 7.07
C ARG A 58 2.75 -11.16 8.49
N ALA A 59 3.38 -10.55 9.50
CA ALA A 59 2.95 -10.69 10.89
C ALA A 59 1.60 -10.00 11.21
N CYS A 60 1.10 -9.15 10.31
CA CYS A 60 -0.18 -8.46 10.40
C CYS A 60 -1.18 -8.95 9.33
N ASP A 61 -0.95 -10.13 8.73
CA ASP A 61 -1.78 -10.67 7.64
C ASP A 61 -1.94 -9.73 6.43
N ILE A 62 -0.89 -8.94 6.12
CA ILE A 62 -0.78 -8.14 4.91
C ILE A 62 0.18 -8.83 3.95
N ASP A 63 -0.26 -9.05 2.71
CA ASP A 63 0.65 -9.49 1.64
C ASP A 63 1.66 -8.37 1.34
N PRO A 64 2.98 -8.58 1.53
CA PRO A 64 3.97 -7.55 1.26
C PRO A 64 4.09 -7.16 -0.22
N VAL A 65 3.57 -7.97 -1.15
CA VAL A 65 3.54 -7.65 -2.58
C VAL A 65 2.44 -6.63 -2.88
N VAL A 66 1.24 -6.84 -2.31
CA VAL A 66 0.11 -5.90 -2.42
C VAL A 66 0.36 -4.66 -1.57
N GLY A 67 0.89 -4.85 -0.36
CA GLY A 67 1.32 -3.78 0.54
C GLY A 67 0.19 -3.08 1.30
N GLU A 68 -1.05 -3.56 1.19
CA GLU A 68 -2.24 -3.03 1.84
C GLU A 68 -3.24 -4.13 2.15
N SER A 69 -4.17 -3.86 3.08
CA SER A 69 -5.28 -4.75 3.40
C SER A 69 -6.60 -3.99 3.40
N ILE A 70 -7.69 -4.68 3.05
CA ILE A 70 -9.06 -4.17 3.21
C ILE A 70 -9.57 -4.30 4.65
N VAL A 71 -8.82 -4.96 5.53
CA VAL A 71 -9.17 -5.22 6.93
C VAL A 71 -8.47 -4.19 7.82
N ALA A 72 -9.23 -3.41 8.59
CA ALA A 72 -8.67 -2.34 9.42
C ALA A 72 -7.69 -2.87 10.47
N GLU A 73 -7.96 -4.03 11.07
CA GLU A 73 -7.13 -4.68 12.09
C GLU A 73 -5.72 -4.97 11.58
N ALA A 74 -5.61 -5.44 10.34
CA ALA A 74 -4.33 -5.72 9.70
C ALA A 74 -3.51 -4.43 9.52
N ASN A 75 -4.15 -3.38 9.02
CA ASN A 75 -3.49 -2.08 8.82
C ASN A 75 -3.12 -1.42 10.17
N LEU A 76 -4.00 -1.49 11.18
CA LEU A 76 -3.73 -0.98 12.52
C LEU A 76 -2.58 -1.73 13.20
N CYS A 77 -2.49 -3.06 13.02
CA CYS A 77 -1.35 -3.84 13.49
C CYS A 77 -0.03 -3.32 12.89
N LEU A 78 -0.04 -2.97 11.61
CA LEU A 78 1.15 -2.42 10.95
C LEU A 78 1.47 -1.02 11.47
N GLU A 79 0.46 -0.19 11.71
CA GLU A 79 0.60 1.14 12.31
C GLU A 79 1.22 1.08 13.71
N GLN A 80 0.78 0.14 14.54
CA GLN A 80 1.34 -0.12 15.88
C GLN A 80 2.81 -0.56 15.85
N LYS A 81 3.25 -1.18 14.76
CA LYS A 81 4.67 -1.53 14.54
C LYS A 81 5.52 -0.33 14.10
N GLY A 82 4.95 0.87 14.08
CA GLY A 82 5.63 2.13 13.82
C GLY A 82 5.62 2.59 12.36
N TRP A 83 4.91 1.88 11.48
CA TRP A 83 4.64 2.34 10.12
C TRP A 83 3.50 3.36 10.16
N TYR A 84 3.45 4.30 9.22
CA TYR A 84 2.33 5.24 9.12
C TYR A 84 1.95 5.46 7.66
N LEU A 85 0.67 5.73 7.41
CA LEU A 85 0.25 6.13 6.07
C LEU A 85 0.59 7.59 5.85
N GLU A 86 1.01 7.91 4.62
CA GLU A 86 1.23 9.30 4.20
C GLU A 86 -0.03 10.18 4.40
N GLY A 87 -1.21 9.59 4.23
CA GLY A 87 -2.51 10.27 4.38
C GLY A 87 -3.03 10.43 5.82
N GLY A 88 -2.28 10.01 6.84
CA GLY A 88 -2.70 10.08 8.26
C GLY A 88 -3.05 8.72 8.86
N PRO A 89 -3.72 8.67 10.03
CA PRO A 89 -4.04 7.42 10.70
C PRO A 89 -4.91 6.49 9.83
N VAL A 90 -4.71 5.17 9.91
CA VAL A 90 -5.48 4.17 9.15
C VAL A 90 -6.98 4.39 9.32
N CYS A 91 -7.42 4.63 10.55
CA CYS A 91 -8.84 4.76 10.86
C CYS A 91 -9.45 6.12 10.51
N GLU A 92 -8.67 7.06 10.01
CA GLU A 92 -9.19 8.31 9.43
C GLU A 92 -9.22 8.25 7.89
N ASN A 93 -8.78 7.13 7.30
CA ASN A 93 -8.83 6.89 5.87
C ASN A 93 -10.25 6.58 5.37
N GLU A 94 -10.53 6.99 4.13
CA GLU A 94 -11.80 6.77 3.44
C GLU A 94 -12.29 5.33 3.45
N LEU A 95 -11.39 4.39 3.17
CA LEU A 95 -11.76 2.98 3.02
C LEU A 95 -11.99 2.26 4.36
N MET A 96 -11.50 2.83 5.46
CA MET A 96 -11.51 2.20 6.78
C MET A 96 -12.48 2.87 7.74
N TRP A 97 -13.06 3.99 7.35
CA TRP A 97 -13.83 4.85 8.24
C TRP A 97 -14.98 4.12 8.93
N ASP A 98 -15.77 3.38 8.16
CA ASP A 98 -16.98 2.73 8.69
C ASP A 98 -16.72 1.38 9.36
N GLN A 99 -15.48 0.92 9.42
CA GLN A 99 -15.16 -0.33 10.12
C GLN A 99 -15.31 -0.16 11.64
N GLU A 100 -15.94 -1.14 12.30
CA GLU A 100 -16.25 -1.09 13.73
C GLU A 100 -15.01 -0.84 14.59
N VAL A 101 -13.90 -1.50 14.27
CA VAL A 101 -12.62 -1.31 14.95
C VAL A 101 -12.13 0.13 14.81
N CYS A 102 -12.32 0.74 13.65
CA CYS A 102 -11.93 2.13 13.43
C CYS A 102 -12.86 3.12 14.11
N ILE A 103 -14.16 2.85 14.19
CA ILE A 103 -15.10 3.65 14.99
C ILE A 103 -14.68 3.61 16.48
N ALA A 104 -14.34 2.43 17.00
CA ALA A 104 -13.88 2.27 18.37
C ALA A 104 -12.52 2.95 18.63
N TRP A 105 -11.60 2.84 17.68
CA TRP A 105 -10.29 3.49 17.73
C TRP A 105 -10.43 5.01 17.73
N ARG A 106 -11.24 5.59 16.83
CA ARG A 106 -11.41 7.05 16.72
C ARG A 106 -11.98 7.67 17.99
N LYS A 107 -12.89 6.99 18.68
CA LYS A 107 -13.42 7.45 19.98
C LYS A 107 -12.34 7.65 21.05
N LYS A 108 -11.20 6.95 20.94
CA LYS A 108 -10.10 7.00 21.91
C LYS A 108 -8.94 7.89 21.46
N HIS A 109 -8.67 7.91 20.15
CA HIS A 109 -7.41 8.44 19.62
C HIS A 109 -7.59 9.61 18.66
N SER A 110 -8.75 9.73 18.02
CA SER A 110 -8.97 10.74 16.99
C SER A 110 -9.29 12.10 17.61
N ARG A 111 -9.10 13.16 16.82
CA ARG A 111 -9.44 14.51 17.26
C ARG A 111 -10.95 14.66 17.39
N PRO A 112 -11.46 15.50 18.31
CA PRO A 112 -12.89 15.71 18.50
C PRO A 112 -13.63 16.21 17.24
N ASP A 113 -12.90 16.84 16.32
CA ASP A 113 -13.39 17.39 15.07
C ASP A 113 -13.04 16.54 13.84
N ALA A 114 -12.54 15.32 14.03
CA ALA A 114 -12.29 14.39 12.94
C ALA A 114 -13.61 14.11 12.22
N LYS A 115 -13.70 14.58 10.98
CA LYS A 115 -14.84 14.40 10.09
C LYS A 115 -14.45 13.42 8.99
N PRO A 116 -15.42 12.67 8.46
CA PRO A 116 -15.19 12.00 7.18
C PRO A 116 -14.82 13.07 6.15
N TRP A 117 -14.09 12.64 5.12
CA TRP A 117 -13.72 13.47 3.99
C TRP A 117 -14.95 14.22 3.48
N GLY A 118 -14.79 15.52 3.21
CA GLY A 118 -15.85 16.31 2.60
C GLY A 118 -16.16 15.76 1.20
N THR A 119 -17.40 15.94 0.75
CA THR A 119 -17.73 15.81 -0.67
C THR A 119 -16.79 16.73 -1.45
N LYS A 120 -15.96 16.14 -2.32
CA LYS A 120 -15.11 16.88 -3.26
C LYS A 120 -15.95 17.67 -4.24
#